data_AF-A0A4U2EKF7-F1
#
_entry.id   AF-A0A4U2EKF7-F1
#
_cell.length_a   1.000
_cell.length_b   1.000
_cell.length_c   1.000
_cell.angle_alpha   90.00
_cell.angle_beta   90.00
_cell.angle_gamma   90.00
#
_symmetry.space_group_name_H-M   'P 1'
#
loop_
_entity.id
_entity.type
_entity.pdbx_description
1 polymer ?
#
loop_
_entity_poly.entity_id
_entity_poly.type
_entity_poly.pdbx_seq_one_letter_code
_entity_poly.pdbx_strand_id
1 'polypeptide(L)' 'MATSNCGRLFEMSTYQHPYQQGKLGQIVAGAYADLLIIDGNPLEGVACVANTDTQKLIMKDGKVYKNTL' A
#
# COMPACT_ATOMS: atom_id res chain seq x y z
N MET A 1 0.16 -11.26 -4.68
CA MET A 1 0.88 -10.29 -5.53
C MET A 1 0.20 -8.92 -5.48
N ALA A 2 0.09 -8.26 -4.32
CA ALA A 2 -0.75 -7.06 -4.18
C ALA A 2 0.00 -5.77 -3.82
N THR A 3 1.29 -5.88 -3.47
CA THR A 3 2.12 -4.74 -3.02
C THR A 3 3.41 -4.65 -3.83
N SER A 4 4.56 -5.04 -3.27
CA SER A 4 5.89 -4.88 -3.89
C SER A 4 6.01 -5.49 -5.29
N ASN A 5 5.42 -6.67 -5.53
CA ASN A 5 5.43 -7.30 -6.85
C ASN A 5 4.66 -6.46 -7.90
N CYS A 6 3.56 -5.81 -7.54
CA CYS A 6 2.86 -4.89 -8.44
C CYS A 6 3.72 -3.66 -8.74
N GLY A 7 4.39 -3.11 -7.71
CA GLY A 7 5.37 -2.03 -7.89
C GLY A 7 6.45 -2.40 -8.89
N ARG A 8 7.03 -3.61 -8.76
CA ARG A 8 8.04 -4.12 -9.69
C ARG A 8 7.52 -4.29 -11.12
N LEU A 9 6.25 -4.67 -11.32
CA LEU A 9 5.66 -4.72 -12.67
C LEU A 9 5.61 -3.33 -13.31
N PHE A 10 5.28 -2.28 -12.54
CA PHE A 10 5.31 -0.91 -13.05
C PHE A 10 6.73 -0.44 -13.40
N GLU A 11 7.75 -0.87 -12.65
CA GLU A 11 9.16 -0.56 -12.95
C GLU A 11 9.62 -1.15 -14.29
N MET A 12 8.99 -2.24 -14.74
CA MET A 12 9.27 -2.87 -16.05
C MET A 12 8.69 -2.08 -17.23
N SER A 13 7.83 -1.07 -17.00
CA SER A 13 7.24 -0.24 -18.05
C SER A 13 8.16 0.89 -18.55
N THR A 14 9.43 0.92 -18.12
CA THR A 14 10.46 1.87 -18.59
C THR A 14 10.02 3.34 -18.43
N TYR A 15 10.06 4.15 -19.50
CA TYR A 15 9.68 5.56 -19.50
C TYR A 15 8.17 5.78 -19.27
N GLN A 16 7.34 4.75 -19.47
CA GLN A 16 5.90 4.82 -19.19
C GLN A 16 5.57 4.54 -17.72
N HIS A 17 6.57 4.29 -16.88
CA HIS A 17 6.40 4.09 -15.45
C HIS A 17 5.85 5.37 -14.77
N PRO A 18 4.66 5.33 -14.15
CA PRO A 18 4.05 6.53 -13.56
C PRO A 18 4.61 6.90 -12.17
N TYR A 19 5.26 5.96 -11.46
CA TYR A 19 5.68 6.12 -10.06
C TYR A 19 7.20 6.40 -9.92
N GLN A 20 7.70 7.43 -10.60
CA GLN A 20 9.15 7.64 -10.78
C GLN A 20 9.88 8.16 -9.54
N GLN A 21 9.17 8.71 -8.55
CA GLN A 21 9.78 9.42 -7.42
C GLN A 21 10.24 8.48 -6.31
N GLY A 22 9.70 7.26 -6.25
CA GLY A 22 9.94 6.33 -5.15
C GLY A 22 9.39 4.93 -5.41
N LYS A 23 9.74 3.98 -4.54
CA LYS A 23 9.24 2.61 -4.65
C LYS A 23 7.75 2.54 -4.29
N LEU A 24 7.02 1.65 -4.97
CA LEU A 24 5.60 1.38 -4.70
C LEU A 24 5.43 0.06 -3.93
N GLY A 25 4.53 0.05 -2.94
CA GLY A 25 4.16 -1.15 -2.19
C GLY A 25 5.26 -1.70 -1.27
N GLN A 26 6.19 -0.85 -0.82
CA GLN A 26 7.28 -1.20 0.09
C GLN A 26 7.37 -0.17 1.22
N ILE A 27 7.62 -0.64 2.45
CA ILE A 27 7.83 0.22 3.61
C ILE A 27 9.34 0.45 3.77
N VAL A 28 9.86 1.44 3.04
CA VAL A 28 11.27 1.86 3.07
C VAL A 28 11.37 3.37 2.90
N ALA A 29 12.45 3.98 3.38
CA ALA A 29 12.68 5.42 3.20
C ALA A 29 12.70 5.78 1.70
N GLY A 30 12.02 6.87 1.33
CA GLY A 30 11.89 7.32 -0.06
C GLY A 30 10.84 6.58 -0.90
N ALA A 31 10.10 5.62 -0.34
CA ALA A 31 8.90 5.08 -0.99
C ALA A 31 7.72 6.06 -0.91
N TYR A 32 6.73 5.88 -1.79
CA TYR A 32 5.46 6.59 -1.67
C TYR A 32 4.79 6.29 -0.33
N ALA A 33 4.25 7.33 0.31
CA ALA A 33 3.60 7.23 1.61
C ALA A 33 2.16 6.69 1.49
N ASP A 34 2.06 5.46 0.97
CA ASP A 34 0.83 4.69 0.87
C ASP A 34 0.82 3.63 1.97
N LEU A 35 -0.14 3.70 2.89
CA LEU A 35 -0.20 2.84 4.07
C LEU A 35 -1.63 2.40 4.38
N LEU A 36 -1.76 1.13 4.75
CA LEU A 36 -2.99 0.54 5.29
C LEU A 36 -2.69 -0.07 6.66
N ILE A 37 -3.39 0.38 7.70
CA ILE A 37 -3.39 -0.26 9.02
C ILE A 37 -4.72 -0.98 9.19
N ILE A 38 -4.66 -2.27 9.53
CA ILE A 38 -5.82 -3.14 9.72
C ILE A 38 -5.74 -3.83 11.09
N ASP A 39 -6.91 -4.08 11.68
CA ASP A 39 -7.06 -5.00 12.79
C ASP A 39 -7.08 -6.45 12.26
N GLY A 40 -6.17 -7.26 12.78
CA GLY A 40 -6.01 -8.67 12.41
C GLY A 40 -4.72 -8.95 11.65
N ASN A 41 -4.45 -10.25 11.42
CA ASN A 41 -3.24 -10.70 10.74
C ASN A 41 -3.55 -11.16 9.31
N PRO A 42 -3.09 -10.44 8.27
CA PRO A 42 -3.33 -10.83 6.87
C PRO A 42 -2.62 -12.13 6.46
N LEU A 43 -1.65 -12.61 7.26
CA LEU A 43 -1.00 -13.91 7.05
C LEU A 43 -1.90 -15.10 7.43
N GLU A 44 -2.89 -14.86 8.29
CA GLU A 44 -3.89 -15.87 8.68
C GLU A 44 -5.12 -15.87 7.75
N GLY A 45 -5.28 -14.82 6.95
CA GLY A 45 -6.34 -14.74 5.95
C GLY A 45 -6.56 -13.31 5.44
N VAL A 46 -6.86 -13.17 4.16
CA VAL A 46 -7.01 -11.85 3.49
C VAL A 46 -8.32 -11.12 3.83
N ALA A 47 -9.25 -11.76 4.53
CA ALA A 47 -10.55 -11.18 4.87
C ALA A 47 -10.43 -9.89 5.70
N CYS A 48 -9.43 -9.81 6.59
CA CYS A 48 -9.14 -8.61 7.38
C CYS A 48 -8.71 -7.40 6.53
N VAL A 49 -8.20 -7.63 5.32
CA VAL A 49 -7.82 -6.54 4.40
C VAL A 49 -9.06 -6.04 3.64
N ALA A 50 -9.98 -6.93 3.29
CA ALA A 50 -11.18 -6.60 2.51
C ALA A 50 -12.31 -6.00 3.37
N ASN A 51 -12.35 -6.32 4.66
CA ASN A 51 -13.35 -5.78 5.57
C ASN A 51 -13.05 -4.31 5.90
N THR A 52 -14.03 -3.43 5.72
CA THR A 52 -13.88 -2.01 6.01
C THR A 52 -13.81 -1.74 7.51
N ASP A 53 -14.42 -2.57 8.35
CA ASP A 53 -14.45 -2.37 9.81
C ASP A 53 -13.08 -2.61 10.48
N THR A 54 -12.28 -3.50 9.89
CA THR A 54 -10.92 -3.81 10.34
C THR A 54 -9.92 -2.77 9.85
N GLN A 55 -10.15 -2.09 8.72
CA GLN A 55 -9.27 -1.03 8.23
C GLN A 55 -9.33 0.22 9.14
N LYS A 56 -8.27 0.46 9.93
CA LYS A 56 -8.19 1.59 10.87
C LYS A 56 -7.59 2.86 10.29
N LEU A 57 -6.59 2.71 9.42
CA LEU A 57 -5.95 3.83 8.75
C LEU A 57 -5.80 3.54 7.27
N ILE A 58 -6.20 4.50 6.43
CA ILE A 58 -5.91 4.50 4.99
C ILE A 58 -5.19 5.81 4.68
N MET A 59 -3.93 5.69 4.27
CA MET A 59 -3.10 6.79 3.81
C MET A 59 -2.72 6.55 2.36
N LYS A 60 -2.79 7.60 1.55
CA LYS A 60 -2.34 7.60 0.16
C LYS A 60 -1.61 8.90 -0.11
N ASP A 61 -0.41 8.81 -0.68
CA ASP A 61 0.46 9.95 -0.99
C ASP A 61 0.66 10.88 0.23
N GLY A 62 0.85 10.28 1.41
CA GLY A 62 0.99 11.00 2.69
C GLY A 62 -0.30 11.64 3.20
N LYS A 63 -1.38 11.62 2.42
CA LYS A 63 -2.69 12.12 2.82
C LYS A 63 -3.50 11.02 3.48
N VAL A 64 -4.05 11.33 4.65
CA VAL A 64 -4.95 10.43 5.37
C VAL A 64 -6.37 10.55 4.82
N TYR A 65 -6.95 9.42 4.41
CA TYR A 65 -8.32 9.31 3.88
C TYR A 65 -9.29 8.67 4.87
N LYS A 66 -8.78 7.80 5.75
CA LYS A 66 -9.53 7.21 6.86
C LYS A 66 -8.61 7.12 8.06
N ASN A 67 -9.11 7.49 9.24
CA ASN A 67 -8.42 7.30 10.51
C ASN A 67 -9.45 7.06 11.62
N THR A 68 -9.44 5.85 12.17
CA THR A 68 -10.26 5.43 13.31
C THR A 68 -9.40 4.71 14.36
N LEU A 69 -8.12 5.08 14.44
CA LEU A 69 -7.21 4.65 15.50
C LEU A 69 -7.62 5.20 16.87
#